data_AF-A0A957GQ93-F1
#
_entry.id   AF-A0A957GQ93-F1
#
_cell.length_a   1.000
_cell.length_b   1.000
_cell.length_c   1.000
_cell.angle_alpha   90.00
_cell.angle_beta   90.00
_cell.angle_gamma   90.00
#
_symmetry.space_group_name_H-M   'P 1'
#
loop_
_entity.id
_entity.type
_entity.pdbx_description
1 polymer ?
#
loop_
_entity_poly.entity_id
_entity_poly.type
_entity_poly.pdbx_seq_one_letter_code
_entity_poly.pdbx_strand_id
1 'polypeptide(L)'
;MAPMPGETAVYDIRVTNHLGQPVQADLSLALVDLAVLTLMPDNAPPIVEAFYKLQPLRSQTGGSLFISGEGLEPEIPLEGGFGGGGGGGEEARSAVALEEEDEARREFPDTAYWAANISTDADGAATVEIPLPDSLTTWRLSSKAVTADTLVGQSAVDVQVSLPLLVRPVTPRFFTVGDVVMLGAIVNNSTGDALETAVTLQATGLTLNDAATQTVTVPANGRQLVQWQVVVDDVEFADLTFRVAGGDYRDASKPTLGVGPNQLIPVYRYTGQDVVGAAGVLDEADRRVEAILLPDGVDLRQGSIDATLSPSLAAALLDSLEAIEQRDYDLDCAHSVAYRLIPNVATAVALRELDLNSSLLAQLDPLVQSDIDRIGQLAKPNGGWGWCYTLERDPFLSSHILLALLKAEQAGYTVPSQVMDEAVGYLAGLLSPT
;
A
#
# COMPACT_ATOMS: atom_id res chain seq x y z
N MET A 1 -35.18 -11.44 -2.44
CA MET A 1 -34.46 -11.34 -3.73
C MET A 1 -32.98 -11.28 -3.39
N ALA A 2 -32.07 -11.82 -4.21
CA ALA A 2 -30.65 -11.50 -4.02
C ALA A 2 -30.45 -10.02 -4.38
N PRO A 3 -29.70 -9.23 -3.58
CA PRO A 3 -29.49 -7.83 -3.89
C PRO A 3 -28.56 -7.68 -5.09
N MET A 4 -28.79 -6.64 -5.90
CA MET A 4 -27.98 -6.32 -7.08
C MET A 4 -26.79 -5.42 -6.69
N PRO A 5 -25.69 -5.42 -7.48
CA PRO A 5 -24.61 -4.43 -7.30
C PRO A 5 -25.16 -3.00 -7.34
N GLY A 6 -24.64 -2.12 -6.49
CA GLY A 6 -25.10 -0.73 -6.39
C GLY A 6 -26.42 -0.52 -5.63
N GLU A 7 -27.16 -1.57 -5.27
CA GLU A 7 -28.35 -1.44 -4.42
C GLU A 7 -27.97 -1.25 -2.94
N THR A 8 -28.86 -0.59 -2.19
CA THR A 8 -28.75 -0.53 -0.71
C THR A 8 -29.45 -1.73 -0.09
N ALA A 9 -28.68 -2.55 0.64
CA ALA A 9 -29.21 -3.66 1.43
C ALA A 9 -29.58 -3.20 2.84
N VAL A 10 -30.75 -3.62 3.31
CA VAL A 10 -31.25 -3.32 4.66
C VAL A 10 -31.10 -4.55 5.54
N TYR A 11 -30.44 -4.39 6.68
CA TYR A 11 -30.16 -5.46 7.64
C TYR A 11 -30.85 -5.19 8.98
N ASP A 12 -31.80 -6.05 9.33
CA ASP A 12 -32.40 -6.08 10.67
C ASP A 12 -31.54 -6.95 11.60
N ILE A 13 -31.08 -6.35 12.69
CA ILE A 13 -30.20 -6.94 13.69
C ILE A 13 -31.01 -7.16 14.96
N ARG A 14 -30.86 -8.35 15.55
CA ARG A 14 -31.49 -8.68 16.83
C ARG A 14 -30.48 -9.31 17.77
N VAL A 15 -30.26 -8.68 18.91
CA VAL A 15 -29.36 -9.17 19.97
C VAL A 15 -30.20 -9.81 21.07
N THR A 16 -29.86 -11.06 21.40
CA THR A 16 -30.51 -11.82 22.48
C THR A 16 -29.49 -12.42 23.42
N ASN A 17 -29.85 -12.56 24.70
CA ASN A 17 -29.07 -13.35 25.65
C ASN A 17 -29.15 -14.86 25.35
N HIS A 18 -28.43 -15.66 26.13
CA HIS A 18 -28.40 -17.13 26.00
C HIS A 18 -29.75 -17.84 26.24
N LEU A 19 -30.77 -17.13 26.73
CA LEU A 19 -32.15 -17.62 26.91
C LEU A 19 -33.07 -17.18 25.75
N GLY A 20 -32.54 -16.49 24.73
CA GLY A 20 -33.31 -15.95 23.61
C GLY A 20 -34.11 -14.68 23.95
N GLN A 21 -33.89 -14.07 25.11
CA GLN A 21 -34.54 -12.82 25.50
C GLN A 21 -33.79 -11.63 24.88
N PRO A 22 -34.49 -10.59 24.39
CA PRO A 22 -33.85 -9.38 23.87
C PRO A 22 -32.98 -8.69 24.92
N VAL A 23 -31.85 -8.14 24.50
CA VAL A 23 -30.98 -7.32 25.36
C VAL A 23 -30.40 -6.14 24.59
N GLN A 24 -30.34 -4.98 25.25
CA GLN A 24 -29.64 -3.82 24.72
C GLN A 24 -28.12 -4.03 24.74
N ALA A 25 -27.45 -3.71 23.65
CA ALA A 25 -26.02 -3.90 23.44
C ALA A 25 -25.46 -2.88 22.44
N ASP A 26 -24.17 -2.58 22.56
CA ASP A 26 -23.42 -1.91 21.51
C ASP A 26 -22.75 -2.99 20.62
N LEU A 27 -22.74 -2.77 19.31
CA LEU A 27 -22.17 -3.71 18.35
C LEU A 27 -21.36 -3.02 17.24
N SER A 28 -20.38 -3.75 16.71
CA SER A 28 -19.64 -3.39 15.50
C SER A 28 -20.05 -4.30 14.33
N LEU A 29 -20.09 -3.75 13.12
CA LEU A 29 -20.33 -4.48 11.86
C LEU A 29 -19.17 -4.34 10.89
N ALA A 30 -18.86 -5.42 10.18
CA ALA A 30 -17.95 -5.45 9.04
C ALA A 30 -18.61 -6.21 7.88
N LEU A 31 -18.68 -5.59 6.69
CA LEU A 31 -19.07 -6.25 5.44
C LEU A 31 -17.82 -6.40 4.57
N VAL A 32 -17.25 -7.60 4.52
CA VAL A 32 -15.96 -7.91 3.89
C VAL A 32 -16.13 -8.98 2.81
N ASP A 33 -15.41 -8.90 1.70
CA ASP A 33 -15.46 -9.94 0.67
C ASP A 33 -14.98 -11.28 1.25
N LEU A 34 -15.81 -12.33 1.09
CA LEU A 34 -15.49 -13.66 1.58
C LEU A 34 -14.22 -14.24 0.92
N ALA A 35 -13.90 -13.86 -0.32
CA ALA A 35 -12.67 -14.25 -0.99
C ALA A 35 -11.42 -13.80 -0.20
N VAL A 36 -11.42 -12.58 0.33
CA VAL A 36 -10.35 -12.06 1.20
C VAL A 36 -10.27 -12.89 2.48
N LEU A 37 -11.42 -13.15 3.12
CA LEU A 37 -11.49 -13.96 4.34
C LEU A 37 -11.13 -15.45 4.14
N THR A 38 -11.14 -15.96 2.89
CA THR A 38 -10.61 -17.30 2.57
C THR A 38 -9.09 -17.33 2.37
N LEU A 39 -8.46 -16.19 2.05
CA LEU A 39 -7.00 -16.08 1.97
C LEU A 39 -6.41 -15.90 3.38
N MET A 40 -7.05 -15.07 4.21
CA MET A 40 -6.65 -14.82 5.58
C MET A 40 -7.91 -14.66 6.46
N PRO A 41 -8.12 -15.51 7.49
CA PRO A 41 -9.26 -15.36 8.39
C PRO A 41 -9.13 -14.08 9.24
N ASP A 42 -10.23 -13.70 9.90
CA ASP A 42 -10.25 -12.60 10.88
C ASP A 42 -9.07 -12.74 11.86
N ASN A 43 -8.28 -11.67 12.00
CA ASN A 43 -7.10 -11.64 12.84
C ASN A 43 -7.45 -11.53 14.34
N ALA A 44 -8.71 -11.23 14.67
CA ALA A 44 -9.22 -11.28 16.03
C ALA A 44 -9.72 -12.70 16.39
N PRO A 45 -9.35 -13.24 17.57
CA PRO A 45 -9.95 -14.48 18.05
C PRO A 45 -11.45 -14.30 18.33
N PRO A 46 -12.24 -15.40 18.41
CA PRO A 46 -13.65 -15.33 18.77
C PRO A 46 -13.88 -14.52 20.04
N ILE A 47 -14.84 -13.60 20.04
CA ILE A 47 -15.02 -12.60 21.11
C ILE A 47 -15.23 -13.23 22.50
N VAL A 48 -15.90 -14.37 22.56
CA VAL A 48 -16.08 -15.14 23.79
C VAL A 48 -14.73 -15.65 24.33
N GLU A 49 -13.83 -16.09 23.46
CA GLU A 49 -12.46 -16.48 23.86
C GLU A 49 -11.61 -15.26 24.21
N ALA A 50 -11.77 -14.14 23.50
CA ALA A 50 -11.05 -12.90 23.79
C ALA A 50 -11.31 -12.42 25.23
N PHE A 51 -12.57 -12.41 25.67
CA PHE A 51 -12.99 -11.96 27.00
C PHE A 51 -12.90 -13.05 28.08
N TYR A 52 -13.27 -14.30 27.76
CA TYR A 52 -13.49 -15.37 28.75
C TYR A 52 -12.55 -16.58 28.63
N LYS A 53 -11.46 -16.49 27.85
CA LYS A 53 -10.41 -17.53 27.90
C LYS A 53 -9.88 -17.75 29.31
N LEU A 54 -9.50 -18.99 29.57
CA LEU A 54 -8.70 -19.36 30.74
C LEU A 54 -7.42 -18.51 30.74
N GLN A 55 -7.31 -17.62 31.75
CA GLN A 55 -6.08 -16.87 31.97
C GLN A 55 -5.01 -17.83 32.52
N PRO A 56 -3.78 -17.83 31.97
CA PRO A 56 -2.72 -18.68 32.50
C PRO A 56 -2.41 -18.30 33.94
N LEU A 57 -2.15 -19.29 34.80
CA LEU A 57 -1.71 -19.03 36.17
C LEU A 57 -0.39 -18.24 36.13
N ARG A 58 -0.44 -16.94 36.45
CA ARG A 58 0.76 -16.11 36.69
C ARG A 58 1.35 -16.36 38.09
N SER A 59 1.50 -17.63 38.46
CA SER A 59 2.20 -18.06 39.66
C SER A 59 3.59 -18.55 39.28
N GLN A 60 4.62 -17.74 39.54
CA GLN A 60 6.01 -18.18 39.43
C GLN A 60 6.45 -18.86 40.73
N THR A 61 6.47 -20.19 40.74
CA THR A 61 7.01 -20.97 41.86
C THR A 61 8.49 -21.27 41.63
N GLY A 62 9.37 -20.47 42.23
CA GLY A 62 10.83 -20.68 42.20
C GLY A 62 11.33 -21.40 43.45
N GLY A 63 12.21 -22.38 43.28
CA GLY A 63 13.06 -22.90 44.36
C GLY A 63 14.44 -22.26 44.33
N SER A 64 15.06 -22.02 45.50
CA SER A 64 16.38 -21.36 45.58
C SER A 64 17.51 -22.13 44.87
N LEU A 65 17.35 -23.42 44.59
CA LEU A 65 18.29 -24.19 43.77
C LEU A 65 18.35 -23.73 42.31
N PHE A 66 17.28 -23.16 41.74
CA PHE A 66 17.30 -22.66 40.36
C PHE A 66 18.10 -21.34 40.20
N ILE A 67 18.39 -20.67 41.32
CA ILE A 67 19.18 -19.42 41.36
C ILE A 67 20.68 -19.71 41.51
N SER A 68 21.07 -20.96 41.84
CA SER A 68 22.46 -21.31 42.18
C SER A 68 23.38 -21.62 40.99
N GLY A 69 22.92 -21.40 39.75
CA GLY A 69 23.74 -21.42 38.54
C GLY A 69 24.01 -22.79 37.94
N GLU A 70 23.18 -23.17 36.95
CA GLU A 70 23.57 -23.72 35.64
C GLU A 70 22.26 -24.00 34.88
N GLY A 71 21.63 -22.92 34.41
CA GLY A 71 20.45 -23.02 33.56
C GLY A 71 20.85 -23.43 32.15
N LEU A 72 20.49 -24.64 31.74
CA LEU A 72 20.52 -25.05 30.34
C LEU A 72 19.73 -24.03 29.50
N GLU A 73 20.32 -23.59 28.39
CA GLU A 73 19.60 -22.76 27.41
C GLU A 73 18.39 -23.55 26.88
N PRO A 74 17.16 -23.05 27.04
CA PRO A 74 16.02 -23.60 26.33
C PRO A 74 16.08 -23.06 24.89
N GLU A 75 16.39 -23.93 23.93
CA GLU A 75 16.03 -23.66 22.53
C GLU A 75 14.51 -23.50 22.47
N ILE A 76 14.06 -22.25 22.32
CA ILE A 76 12.69 -21.93 21.92
C ILE A 76 12.73 -21.79 20.39
N PRO A 77 12.10 -22.69 19.61
CA PRO A 77 11.79 -22.40 18.23
C PRO A 77 10.81 -21.22 18.23
N LEU A 78 11.31 -20.03 17.88
CA LEU A 78 10.43 -18.96 17.45
C LEU A 78 9.83 -19.39 16.11
N GLU A 79 8.63 -19.95 16.15
CA GLU A 79 7.75 -20.07 14.99
C GLU A 79 7.23 -18.67 14.62
N GLY A 80 8.18 -17.82 14.20
CA GLY A 80 7.95 -16.49 13.68
C GLY A 80 7.34 -16.59 12.29
N GLY A 81 6.04 -16.82 12.24
CA GLY A 81 5.27 -16.62 11.02
C GLY A 81 5.39 -15.15 10.61
N PHE A 82 6.23 -14.87 9.61
CA PHE A 82 6.33 -13.55 8.97
C PHE A 82 5.06 -13.29 8.14
N GLY A 83 3.96 -13.01 8.83
CA GLY A 83 2.75 -12.45 8.24
C GLY A 83 3.01 -11.02 7.80
N GLY A 84 3.58 -10.87 6.59
CA GLY A 84 3.75 -9.59 5.92
C GLY A 84 2.41 -9.01 5.46
N GLY A 85 1.63 -8.49 6.41
CA GLY A 85 0.42 -7.73 6.14
C GLY A 85 0.77 -6.31 5.71
N GLY A 86 0.97 -6.09 4.42
CA GLY A 86 1.08 -4.75 3.84
C GLY A 86 -0.27 -4.04 3.91
N GLY A 87 -0.45 -3.16 4.90
CA GLY A 87 -1.64 -2.33 5.03
C GLY A 87 -1.58 -1.15 4.06
N GLY A 88 -2.48 -1.14 3.07
CA GLY A 88 -2.68 0.02 2.21
C GLY A 88 -3.53 1.09 2.90
N GLY A 89 -2.92 2.24 3.17
CA GLY A 89 -3.58 3.55 3.10
C GLY A 89 -3.00 4.31 1.90
N GLU A 90 -3.68 5.27 1.27
CA GLU A 90 -4.85 6.04 1.72
C GLU A 90 -5.96 6.10 0.66
N GLU A 91 -7.22 6.16 1.11
CA GLU A 91 -8.29 6.77 0.32
C GLU A 91 -8.19 8.29 0.40
N ALA A 92 -7.97 8.97 -0.73
CA ALA A 92 -8.20 10.41 -0.84
C ALA A 92 -9.63 10.67 -1.35
N ARG A 93 -10.53 11.08 -0.46
CA ARG A 93 -11.89 11.51 -0.84
C ARG A 93 -11.92 12.98 -1.27
N SER A 94 -12.51 13.26 -2.43
CA SER A 94 -13.19 14.55 -2.70
C SER A 94 -14.27 14.36 -3.77
N ALA A 95 -15.42 15.00 -3.56
CA ALA A 95 -16.64 14.80 -4.34
C ALA A 95 -17.06 16.05 -5.13
N VAL A 96 -18.13 15.85 -5.93
CA VAL A 96 -18.97 16.82 -6.68
C VAL A 96 -18.46 17.17 -8.10
N ALA A 97 -19.21 16.94 -9.19
CA ALA A 97 -20.45 16.15 -9.39
C ALA A 97 -20.73 15.81 -10.87
N LEU A 98 -21.51 14.75 -11.08
CA LEU A 98 -22.58 14.51 -12.08
C LEU A 98 -22.52 15.19 -13.47
N GLU A 99 -22.45 14.38 -14.53
CA GLU A 99 -23.51 14.27 -15.57
C GLU A 99 -23.69 12.77 -15.95
N GLU A 100 -24.75 12.40 -16.66
CA GLU A 100 -25.35 11.05 -16.67
C GLU A 100 -24.70 9.97 -17.59
N GLU A 101 -24.93 8.71 -17.18
CA GLU A 101 -24.83 7.44 -17.92
C GLU A 101 -23.52 7.04 -18.63
N ASP A 102 -22.71 6.23 -17.92
CA ASP A 102 -22.13 5.02 -18.52
C ASP A 102 -22.14 3.89 -17.46
N GLU A 103 -23.01 2.89 -17.62
CA GLU A 103 -23.34 1.83 -16.62
C GLU A 103 -22.21 0.79 -16.40
N ALA A 104 -20.95 1.20 -16.34
CA ALA A 104 -19.80 0.31 -16.17
C ALA A 104 -19.38 0.20 -14.70
N ARG A 105 -19.42 -1.02 -14.17
CA ARG A 105 -18.92 -1.38 -12.83
C ARG A 105 -17.44 -0.99 -12.67
N ARG A 106 -17.11 -0.33 -11.57
CA ARG A 106 -15.78 0.21 -11.28
C ARG A 106 -15.42 0.26 -9.78
N GLU A 107 -16.38 0.10 -8.88
CA GLU A 107 -16.15 0.13 -7.43
C GLU A 107 -15.98 -1.28 -6.85
N PHE A 108 -14.73 -1.69 -6.63
CA PHE A 108 -14.35 -3.04 -6.22
C PHE A 108 -13.55 -3.09 -4.90
N PRO A 109 -14.05 -2.56 -3.77
CA PRO A 109 -13.35 -2.61 -2.48
C PRO A 109 -13.38 -4.01 -1.87
N ASP A 110 -12.35 -4.36 -1.09
CA ASP A 110 -12.30 -5.59 -0.30
C ASP A 110 -13.23 -5.54 0.95
N THR A 111 -13.52 -4.34 1.43
CA THR A 111 -14.43 -4.07 2.56
C THR A 111 -15.48 -3.03 2.12
N ALA A 112 -16.74 -3.45 2.02
CA ALA A 112 -17.86 -2.59 1.65
C ALA A 112 -18.33 -1.69 2.80
N TYR A 113 -18.20 -2.15 4.05
CA TYR A 113 -18.74 -1.42 5.19
C TYR A 113 -17.99 -1.75 6.49
N TRP A 114 -17.76 -0.73 7.30
CA TRP A 114 -17.29 -0.86 8.68
C TRP A 114 -17.99 0.17 9.57
N ALA A 115 -18.60 -0.30 10.65
CA ALA A 115 -19.14 0.55 11.71
C ALA A 115 -18.68 0.02 13.06
N ALA A 116 -17.92 0.84 13.79
CA ALA A 116 -17.35 0.44 15.08
C ALA A 116 -18.35 0.50 16.26
N ASN A 117 -19.42 1.28 16.14
CA ASN A 117 -20.41 1.45 17.19
C ASN A 117 -21.82 1.66 16.62
N ILE A 118 -22.71 0.72 16.91
CA ILE A 118 -24.15 0.75 16.66
C ILE A 118 -24.81 0.28 17.97
N SER A 119 -25.58 1.14 18.62
CA SER A 119 -26.36 0.76 19.81
C SER A 119 -27.71 0.19 19.38
N THR A 120 -28.11 -0.94 19.96
CA THR A 120 -29.50 -1.41 19.85
C THR A 120 -30.45 -0.62 20.74
N ASP A 121 -31.74 -0.71 20.45
CA ASP A 121 -32.80 -0.23 21.32
C ASP A 121 -33.01 -1.14 22.55
N ALA A 122 -34.01 -0.78 23.38
CA ALA A 122 -34.35 -1.54 24.59
C ALA A 122 -34.89 -2.95 24.30
N ASP A 123 -35.39 -3.21 23.09
CA ASP A 123 -35.85 -4.53 22.61
C ASP A 123 -34.72 -5.30 21.88
N GLY A 124 -33.48 -4.80 21.95
CA GLY A 124 -32.30 -5.43 21.37
C GLY A 124 -32.28 -5.39 19.84
N ALA A 125 -33.03 -4.48 19.21
CA ALA A 125 -33.10 -4.33 17.77
C ALA A 125 -32.25 -3.16 17.25
N ALA A 126 -31.75 -3.28 16.02
CA ALA A 126 -31.20 -2.19 15.22
C ALA A 126 -31.42 -2.49 13.73
N THR A 127 -31.59 -1.47 12.90
CA THR A 127 -31.65 -1.61 11.44
C THR A 127 -30.53 -0.80 10.83
N VAL A 128 -29.81 -1.38 9.85
CA VAL A 128 -28.67 -0.75 9.19
C VAL A 128 -28.84 -0.85 7.68
N GLU A 129 -28.72 0.29 7.01
CA GLU A 129 -28.72 0.39 5.55
C GLU A 129 -27.26 0.43 5.07
N ILE A 130 -26.88 -0.51 4.20
CA ILE A 130 -25.52 -0.63 3.66
C ILE A 130 -25.60 -0.56 2.13
N PRO A 131 -25.00 0.46 1.47
CA PRO A 131 -24.86 0.47 0.02
C PRO A 131 -23.89 -0.64 -0.39
N LEU A 132 -24.29 -1.50 -1.32
CA LEU A 132 -23.44 -2.56 -1.84
C LEU A 132 -22.59 -2.04 -3.01
N PRO A 133 -21.27 -2.27 -3.02
CA PRO A 133 -20.41 -1.94 -4.15
C PRO A 133 -20.76 -2.71 -5.43
N ASP A 134 -20.06 -2.39 -6.52
CA ASP A 134 -20.22 -3.07 -7.81
C ASP A 134 -19.71 -4.54 -7.81
N SER A 135 -19.03 -4.99 -6.76
CA SER A 135 -18.46 -6.35 -6.68
C SER A 135 -19.54 -7.45 -6.73
N LEU A 136 -19.53 -8.23 -7.82
CA LEU A 136 -20.27 -9.50 -7.90
C LEU A 136 -19.55 -10.60 -7.13
N THR A 137 -19.75 -10.60 -5.81
CA THR A 137 -19.07 -11.47 -4.86
C THR A 137 -20.01 -12.03 -3.79
N THR A 138 -19.47 -12.85 -2.88
CA THR A 138 -20.14 -13.19 -1.63
C THR A 138 -19.56 -12.31 -0.53
N TRP A 139 -20.35 -11.40 0.00
CA TRP A 139 -19.97 -10.59 1.15
C TRP A 139 -20.26 -11.35 2.45
N ARG A 140 -19.38 -11.24 3.44
CA ARG A 140 -19.62 -11.69 4.81
C ARG A 140 -19.89 -10.49 5.70
N LEU A 141 -21.12 -10.38 6.20
CA LEU A 141 -21.48 -9.43 7.26
C LEU A 141 -21.18 -10.09 8.61
N SER A 142 -20.10 -9.66 9.27
CA SER A 142 -19.73 -10.07 10.62
C SER A 142 -20.23 -9.05 11.64
N SER A 143 -20.77 -9.51 12.76
CA SER A 143 -21.12 -8.69 13.92
C SER A 143 -20.41 -9.16 15.18
N LYS A 144 -20.04 -8.20 16.04
CA LYS A 144 -19.50 -8.42 17.39
C LYS A 144 -20.22 -7.46 18.33
N ALA A 145 -20.80 -7.96 19.41
CA ALA A 145 -21.68 -7.20 20.32
C ALA A 145 -21.27 -7.36 21.79
N VAL A 146 -21.49 -6.31 22.58
CA VAL A 146 -21.20 -6.26 24.03
C VAL A 146 -22.31 -5.52 24.79
N THR A 147 -22.74 -6.06 25.93
CA THR A 147 -23.66 -5.36 26.85
C THR A 147 -22.91 -4.57 27.92
N ALA A 148 -23.59 -3.65 28.62
CA ALA A 148 -23.01 -2.92 29.75
C ALA A 148 -22.47 -3.83 30.87
N ASP A 149 -23.07 -5.02 31.06
CA ASP A 149 -22.61 -6.05 32.00
C ASP A 149 -21.48 -6.94 31.44
N THR A 150 -20.85 -6.52 30.34
CA THR A 150 -19.76 -7.22 29.62
C THR A 150 -20.14 -8.56 28.99
N LEU A 151 -21.43 -8.88 28.83
CA LEU A 151 -21.84 -10.08 28.08
C LEU A 151 -21.53 -9.85 26.60
N VAL A 152 -20.77 -10.76 25.98
CA VAL A 152 -20.36 -10.65 24.57
C VAL A 152 -20.95 -11.74 23.68
N GLY A 153 -21.14 -11.40 22.41
CA GLY A 153 -21.56 -12.34 21.37
C GLY A 153 -21.05 -11.92 19.98
N GLN A 154 -21.02 -12.86 19.05
CA GLN A 154 -20.70 -12.58 17.64
C GLN A 154 -21.56 -13.45 16.72
N SER A 155 -21.79 -12.98 15.51
CA SER A 155 -22.45 -13.73 14.44
C SER A 155 -21.88 -13.33 13.08
N ALA A 156 -22.11 -14.15 12.06
CA ALA A 156 -21.82 -13.79 10.68
C ALA A 156 -22.91 -14.32 9.75
N VAL A 157 -23.17 -13.61 8.66
CA VAL A 157 -24.12 -13.98 7.60
C VAL A 157 -23.49 -13.66 6.24
N ASP A 158 -23.60 -14.60 5.31
CA ASP A 158 -23.08 -14.46 3.96
C ASP A 158 -24.18 -13.97 3.00
N VAL A 159 -23.85 -13.01 2.13
CA VAL A 159 -24.76 -12.33 1.20
C VAL A 159 -24.16 -12.40 -0.19
N GLN A 160 -24.83 -13.13 -1.09
CA GLN A 160 -24.38 -13.31 -2.46
C GLN A 160 -24.95 -12.21 -3.37
N VAL A 161 -24.07 -11.50 -4.08
CA VAL A 161 -24.39 -10.49 -5.11
C VAL A 161 -23.97 -11.06 -6.47
N SER A 162 -24.90 -11.15 -7.42
CA SER A 162 -24.63 -11.70 -8.76
C SER A 162 -25.62 -11.18 -9.80
N LEU A 163 -25.23 -11.27 -11.08
CA LEU A 163 -26.08 -10.98 -12.23
C LEU A 163 -26.34 -12.26 -13.05
N PRO A 164 -27.48 -12.39 -13.75
CA PRO A 164 -27.77 -13.56 -14.60
C PRO A 164 -26.82 -13.73 -15.78
N LEU A 165 -26.29 -12.61 -16.30
CA LEU A 165 -25.22 -12.55 -17.30
C LEU A 165 -24.21 -11.51 -16.81
N LEU A 166 -22.93 -11.86 -16.79
CA LEU A 166 -21.87 -10.96 -16.33
C LEU A 166 -20.58 -11.11 -17.14
N VAL A 167 -19.81 -10.03 -17.24
CA VAL A 167 -18.48 -9.96 -17.84
C VAL A 167 -17.43 -9.70 -16.78
N ARG A 168 -16.33 -10.46 -16.84
CA ARG A 168 -15.16 -10.31 -15.96
C ARG A 168 -13.91 -10.02 -16.80
N PRO A 169 -13.39 -8.79 -16.78
CA PRO A 169 -12.14 -8.43 -17.44
C PRO A 169 -10.97 -9.30 -16.98
N VAL A 170 -10.09 -9.63 -17.91
CA VAL A 170 -8.80 -10.30 -17.68
C VAL A 170 -7.72 -9.43 -18.32
N THR A 171 -7.09 -8.60 -17.48
CA THR A 171 -6.09 -7.61 -17.87
C THR A 171 -4.86 -7.72 -16.98
N PRO A 172 -3.67 -7.28 -17.44
CA PRO A 172 -2.55 -7.04 -16.54
C PRO A 172 -2.82 -5.85 -15.61
N ARG A 173 -1.92 -5.63 -14.64
CA ARG A 173 -1.97 -4.47 -13.71
C ARG A 173 -1.35 -3.20 -14.30
N PHE A 174 -0.53 -3.34 -15.34
CA PHE A 174 0.12 -2.27 -16.08
C PHE A 174 0.46 -2.77 -17.49
N PHE A 175 0.83 -1.85 -18.37
CA PHE A 175 1.43 -2.15 -19.67
C PHE A 175 2.78 -1.44 -19.84
N THR A 176 3.56 -1.81 -20.85
CA THR A 176 4.66 -1.01 -21.38
C THR A 176 4.29 -0.49 -22.77
N VAL A 177 4.70 0.73 -23.12
CA VAL A 177 4.51 1.29 -24.48
C VAL A 177 5.05 0.33 -25.54
N GLY A 178 4.22 0.00 -26.54
CA GLY A 178 4.55 -0.92 -27.63
C GLY A 178 4.36 -2.41 -27.32
N ASP A 179 3.94 -2.78 -26.10
CA ASP A 179 3.59 -4.17 -25.78
C ASP A 179 2.48 -4.69 -26.71
N VAL A 180 2.59 -5.95 -27.13
CA VAL A 180 1.54 -6.66 -27.89
C VAL A 180 0.97 -7.75 -27.00
N VAL A 181 -0.28 -7.59 -26.57
CA VAL A 181 -0.90 -8.40 -25.51
C VAL A 181 -2.26 -8.94 -25.90
N MET A 182 -2.63 -10.08 -25.31
CA MET A 182 -3.98 -10.63 -25.40
C MET A 182 -4.79 -10.19 -24.18
N LEU A 183 -5.70 -9.25 -24.36
CA LEU A 183 -6.71 -8.94 -23.35
C LEU A 183 -7.83 -9.97 -23.41
N GLY A 184 -8.43 -10.28 -22.28
CA GLY A 184 -9.53 -11.24 -22.19
C GLY A 184 -10.73 -10.69 -21.44
N ALA A 185 -11.87 -11.32 -21.66
CA ALA A 185 -13.05 -11.21 -20.82
C ALA A 185 -13.71 -12.57 -20.66
N ILE A 186 -13.97 -12.99 -19.42
CA ILE A 186 -14.77 -14.18 -19.14
C ILE A 186 -16.22 -13.73 -19.03
N VAL A 187 -17.06 -14.19 -19.94
CA VAL A 187 -18.52 -14.03 -19.85
C VAL A 187 -19.10 -15.24 -19.15
N ASN A 188 -19.85 -15.03 -18.08
CA ASN A 188 -20.57 -16.06 -17.34
C ASN A 188 -22.07 -15.90 -17.56
N ASN A 189 -22.75 -16.99 -17.94
CA ASN A 189 -24.19 -17.09 -18.05
C ASN A 189 -24.71 -17.99 -16.93
N SER A 190 -25.47 -17.42 -15.99
CA SER A 190 -26.11 -18.12 -14.86
C SER A 190 -27.61 -18.37 -15.10
N THR A 191 -28.10 -18.18 -16.32
CA THR A 191 -29.47 -18.52 -16.71
C THR A 191 -29.63 -20.00 -17.07
N GLY A 192 -30.89 -20.45 -17.17
CA GLY A 192 -31.24 -21.83 -17.55
C GLY A 192 -31.06 -22.16 -19.04
N ASP A 193 -30.85 -21.15 -19.89
CA ASP A 193 -30.80 -21.29 -21.35
C ASP A 193 -29.44 -20.83 -21.91
N ALA A 194 -29.07 -21.34 -23.08
CA ALA A 194 -27.88 -20.85 -23.78
C ALA A 194 -28.18 -19.48 -24.40
N LEU A 195 -27.30 -18.51 -24.19
CA LEU A 195 -27.44 -17.14 -24.70
C LEU A 195 -26.46 -16.90 -25.84
N GLU A 196 -26.95 -16.32 -26.94
CA GLU A 196 -26.08 -15.64 -27.90
C GLU A 196 -25.77 -14.24 -27.36
N THR A 197 -24.49 -13.94 -27.18
CA THR A 197 -24.03 -12.72 -26.51
C THR A 197 -23.09 -11.92 -27.40
N ALA A 198 -23.28 -10.61 -27.47
CA ALA A 198 -22.34 -9.68 -28.06
C ALA A 198 -21.43 -9.13 -26.97
N VAL A 199 -20.13 -9.36 -27.09
CA VAL A 199 -19.10 -8.95 -26.12
C VAL A 199 -18.23 -7.88 -26.78
N THR A 200 -18.10 -6.71 -26.16
CA THR A 200 -17.42 -5.55 -26.75
C THR A 200 -16.33 -5.03 -25.82
N LEU A 201 -15.13 -4.83 -26.36
CA LEU A 201 -14.05 -4.06 -25.73
C LEU A 201 -14.04 -2.64 -26.31
N GLN A 202 -14.35 -1.64 -25.48
CA GLN A 202 -13.99 -0.25 -25.75
C GLN A 202 -12.64 0.02 -25.09
N ALA A 203 -11.67 0.49 -25.89
CA ALA A 203 -10.35 0.86 -25.39
C ALA A 203 -9.95 2.27 -25.85
N THR A 204 -9.18 2.97 -25.02
CA THR A 204 -8.49 4.23 -25.35
C THR A 204 -7.05 4.11 -24.84
N GLY A 205 -6.08 4.53 -25.66
CA GLY A 205 -4.65 4.31 -25.39
C GLY A 205 -4.14 2.91 -25.78
N LEU A 206 -4.96 2.12 -26.47
CA LEU A 206 -4.58 0.86 -27.10
C LEU A 206 -5.13 0.79 -28.53
N THR A 207 -4.34 0.28 -29.46
CA THR A 207 -4.76 -0.08 -30.81
C THR A 207 -5.24 -1.53 -30.85
N LEU A 208 -6.49 -1.78 -31.29
CA LEU A 208 -7.04 -3.13 -31.45
C LEU A 208 -6.65 -3.72 -32.82
N ASN A 209 -6.14 -4.96 -32.83
CA ASN A 209 -5.92 -5.73 -34.06
C ASN A 209 -7.18 -6.51 -34.48
N ASP A 210 -8.02 -6.89 -33.51
CA ASP A 210 -9.26 -7.63 -33.71
C ASP A 210 -10.49 -6.71 -33.74
N ALA A 211 -11.64 -7.24 -34.17
CA ALA A 211 -12.92 -6.54 -34.06
C ALA A 211 -13.27 -6.26 -32.59
N ALA A 212 -13.60 -5.00 -32.27
CA ALA A 212 -13.96 -4.56 -30.92
C ALA A 212 -15.13 -5.36 -30.33
N THR A 213 -16.13 -5.71 -31.15
CA THR A 213 -17.26 -6.57 -30.77
C THR A 213 -17.12 -7.96 -31.36
N GLN A 214 -17.31 -8.99 -30.54
CA GLN A 214 -17.35 -10.40 -30.94
C GLN A 214 -18.64 -11.06 -30.41
N THR A 215 -19.30 -11.86 -31.25
CA THR A 215 -20.49 -12.61 -30.86
C THR A 215 -20.12 -14.04 -30.47
N VAL A 216 -20.54 -14.49 -29.29
CA VAL A 216 -20.31 -15.86 -28.79
C VAL A 216 -21.56 -16.44 -28.15
N THR A 217 -21.79 -17.73 -28.36
CA THR A 217 -22.81 -18.48 -27.62
C THR A 217 -22.24 -18.94 -26.27
N VAL A 218 -22.87 -18.50 -25.17
CA VAL A 218 -22.50 -18.90 -23.81
C VAL A 218 -23.52 -19.92 -23.30
N PRO A 219 -23.12 -21.18 -23.02
CA PRO A 219 -24.04 -22.21 -22.54
C PRO A 219 -24.77 -21.82 -21.25
N ALA A 220 -25.95 -22.41 -21.03
CA ALA A 220 -26.68 -22.34 -19.77
C ALA A 220 -25.78 -22.74 -18.59
N ASN A 221 -25.77 -21.97 -17.51
CA ASN A 221 -24.87 -22.15 -16.35
C ASN A 221 -23.38 -22.29 -16.73
N GLY A 222 -22.99 -21.72 -17.88
CA GLY A 222 -21.69 -21.85 -18.50
C GLY A 222 -20.88 -20.56 -18.50
N ARG A 223 -19.68 -20.63 -19.06
CA ARG A 223 -18.80 -19.48 -19.27
C ARG A 223 -18.02 -19.61 -20.57
N GLN A 224 -17.69 -18.47 -21.18
CA GLN A 224 -16.88 -18.39 -22.39
C GLN A 224 -15.81 -17.32 -22.22
N LEU A 225 -14.59 -17.59 -22.67
CA LEU A 225 -13.54 -16.60 -22.78
C LEU A 225 -13.62 -15.93 -24.17
N VAL A 226 -13.62 -14.61 -24.20
CA VAL A 226 -13.43 -13.78 -25.40
C VAL A 226 -12.10 -13.07 -25.26
N GLN A 227 -11.36 -12.89 -26.36
CA GLN A 227 -10.01 -12.30 -26.34
C GLN A 227 -9.81 -11.33 -27.50
N TRP A 228 -9.01 -10.29 -27.27
CA TRP A 228 -8.59 -9.31 -28.28
C TRP A 228 -7.08 -9.16 -28.21
N GLN A 229 -6.41 -9.24 -29.36
CA GLN A 229 -5.04 -8.79 -29.49
C GLN A 229 -5.01 -7.26 -29.62
N VAL A 230 -4.18 -6.63 -28.81
CA VAL A 230 -4.00 -5.17 -28.78
C VAL A 230 -2.51 -4.81 -28.77
N VAL A 231 -2.21 -3.62 -29.28
CA VAL A 231 -0.90 -2.95 -29.18
C VAL A 231 -1.05 -1.75 -28.27
N VAL A 232 -0.11 -1.55 -27.35
CA VAL A 232 -0.16 -0.48 -26.35
C VAL A 232 0.40 0.82 -26.94
N ASP A 233 -0.37 1.90 -26.93
CA ASP A 233 0.03 3.19 -27.48
C ASP A 233 0.95 3.95 -26.49
N ASP A 234 1.62 5.01 -26.97
CA ASP A 234 2.49 5.88 -26.16
C ASP A 234 1.68 6.89 -25.33
N VAL A 235 0.98 6.39 -24.31
CA VAL A 235 0.13 7.16 -23.38
C VAL A 235 0.61 6.99 -21.92
N GLU A 236 -0.05 7.65 -20.97
CA GLU A 236 0.19 7.45 -19.53
C GLU A 236 -0.73 6.38 -18.93
N PHE A 237 -1.98 6.31 -19.42
CA PHE A 237 -3.02 5.40 -18.97
C PHE A 237 -3.83 4.86 -20.14
N ALA A 238 -4.20 3.58 -20.05
CA ALA A 238 -5.19 2.96 -20.92
C ALA A 238 -6.56 2.91 -20.21
N ASP A 239 -7.62 3.36 -20.89
CA ASP A 239 -9.01 3.20 -20.43
C ASP A 239 -9.66 2.02 -21.16
N LEU A 240 -10.14 1.05 -20.40
CA LEU A 240 -10.79 -0.16 -20.89
C LEU A 240 -12.17 -0.30 -20.27
N THR A 241 -13.17 -0.55 -21.11
CA THR A 241 -14.52 -0.91 -20.68
C THR A 241 -14.99 -2.12 -21.47
N PHE A 242 -15.23 -3.22 -20.76
CA PHE A 242 -15.75 -4.47 -21.33
C PHE A 242 -17.26 -4.50 -21.13
N ARG A 243 -18.02 -4.73 -22.20
CA ARG A 243 -19.49 -4.85 -22.16
C ARG A 243 -19.94 -6.19 -22.70
N VAL A 244 -21.04 -6.71 -22.16
CA VAL A 244 -21.76 -7.87 -22.69
C VAL A 244 -23.25 -7.57 -22.76
N ALA A 245 -23.91 -8.01 -23.82
CA ALA A 245 -25.36 -8.05 -23.94
C ALA A 245 -25.82 -9.37 -24.57
N GLY A 246 -26.93 -9.95 -24.08
CA GLY A 246 -27.50 -11.18 -24.63
C GLY A 246 -28.86 -11.51 -24.03
N GLY A 247 -29.85 -11.77 -24.89
CA GLY A 247 -31.26 -11.76 -24.48
C GLY A 247 -31.64 -10.37 -23.94
N ASP A 248 -32.34 -10.33 -22.80
CA ASP A 248 -32.69 -9.10 -22.10
C ASP A 248 -31.64 -8.65 -21.07
N TYR A 249 -30.50 -9.37 -20.96
CA TYR A 249 -29.47 -9.11 -19.96
C TYR A 249 -28.30 -8.31 -20.54
N ARG A 250 -27.77 -7.37 -19.74
CA ARG A 250 -26.57 -6.59 -20.04
C ARG A 250 -25.69 -6.45 -18.80
N ASP A 251 -24.38 -6.30 -19.03
CA ASP A 251 -23.41 -5.98 -17.99
C ASP A 251 -22.21 -5.24 -18.60
N ALA A 252 -21.58 -4.36 -17.81
CA ALA A 252 -20.39 -3.64 -18.21
C ALA A 252 -19.42 -3.51 -17.03
N SER A 253 -18.13 -3.66 -17.28
CA SER A 253 -17.10 -3.63 -16.25
C SER A 253 -15.82 -2.99 -16.75
N LYS A 254 -15.27 -2.07 -15.96
CA LYS A 254 -13.86 -1.71 -16.03
C LYS A 254 -12.99 -2.82 -15.40
N PRO A 255 -11.67 -2.84 -15.68
CA PRO A 255 -10.71 -3.73 -15.03
C PRO A 255 -10.85 -3.67 -13.50
N THR A 256 -10.75 -4.82 -12.83
CA THR A 256 -10.83 -4.88 -11.36
C THR A 256 -9.49 -4.64 -10.67
N LEU A 257 -8.42 -4.46 -11.45
CA LEU A 257 -7.03 -4.25 -10.99
C LEU A 257 -6.45 -2.94 -11.55
N GLY A 258 -7.31 -2.00 -11.96
CA GLY A 258 -6.89 -0.69 -12.45
C GLY A 258 -6.49 0.21 -11.28
N VAL A 259 -5.20 0.50 -11.16
CA VAL A 259 -4.67 1.32 -10.04
C VAL A 259 -4.73 2.83 -10.31
N GLY A 260 -5.02 3.23 -11.55
CA GLY A 260 -5.24 4.65 -11.90
C GLY A 260 -6.66 5.13 -11.55
N PRO A 261 -6.90 6.45 -11.57
CA PRO A 261 -8.23 7.03 -11.36
C PRO A 261 -9.28 6.36 -12.25
N ASN A 262 -10.50 6.09 -11.76
CA ASN A 262 -11.55 5.41 -12.54
C ASN A 262 -11.14 4.04 -13.14
N GLN A 263 -10.35 3.22 -12.42
CA GLN A 263 -9.87 1.89 -12.85
C GLN A 263 -9.03 1.92 -14.15
N LEU A 264 -8.33 3.03 -14.41
CA LEU A 264 -7.36 3.12 -15.50
C LEU A 264 -6.15 2.20 -15.25
N ILE A 265 -5.58 1.64 -16.33
CA ILE A 265 -4.36 0.83 -16.26
C ILE A 265 -3.15 1.71 -16.64
N PRO A 266 -2.12 1.84 -15.79
CA PRO A 266 -0.93 2.62 -16.12
C PRO A 266 -0.13 2.00 -17.27
N VAL A 267 0.45 2.87 -18.10
CA VAL A 267 1.33 2.52 -19.22
C VAL A 267 2.72 3.09 -18.93
N TYR A 268 3.65 2.21 -18.60
CA TYR A 268 5.04 2.56 -18.33
C TYR A 268 5.88 2.61 -19.61
N ARG A 269 7.04 3.26 -19.52
CA ARG A 269 8.05 3.29 -20.57
C ARG A 269 9.30 2.58 -20.09
N TYR A 270 9.95 1.81 -20.96
CA TYR A 270 11.26 1.24 -20.68
C TYR A 270 12.36 2.29 -20.92
N THR A 271 12.31 3.37 -20.14
CA THR A 271 13.22 4.52 -20.23
C THR A 271 13.87 4.76 -18.89
N GLY A 272 15.21 4.74 -18.85
CA GLY A 272 15.96 5.30 -17.72
C GLY A 272 16.08 6.81 -17.89
N GLN A 273 15.98 7.56 -16.79
CA GLN A 273 16.43 8.94 -16.76
C GLN A 273 17.96 8.95 -16.69
N ASP A 274 18.60 9.78 -17.51
CA ASP A 274 20.04 10.07 -17.45
C ASP A 274 20.22 11.59 -17.35
N VAL A 275 21.26 12.02 -16.65
CA VAL A 275 21.52 13.44 -16.35
C VAL A 275 22.95 13.77 -16.73
N VAL A 276 23.09 14.56 -17.78
CA VAL A 276 24.38 15.10 -18.25
C VAL A 276 24.50 16.57 -17.89
N GLY A 277 25.59 16.94 -17.22
CA GLY A 277 25.84 18.30 -16.75
C GLY A 277 27.21 18.83 -17.16
N ALA A 278 27.31 20.14 -17.33
CA ALA A 278 28.56 20.87 -17.53
C ALA A 278 28.59 22.08 -16.60
N ALA A 279 29.76 22.39 -16.04
CA ALA A 279 29.95 23.49 -15.11
C ALA A 279 31.28 24.21 -15.37
N GLY A 280 31.31 25.52 -15.16
CA GLY A 280 32.49 26.34 -15.38
C GLY A 280 32.40 27.68 -14.65
N VAL A 281 33.54 28.36 -14.54
CA VAL A 281 33.65 29.68 -13.92
C VAL A 281 34.02 30.71 -14.98
N LEU A 282 33.50 31.94 -14.81
CA LEU A 282 33.84 33.15 -15.56
C LEU A 282 34.56 34.11 -14.61
N ASP A 283 35.89 34.01 -14.56
CA ASP A 283 36.73 34.83 -13.67
C ASP A 283 36.89 36.29 -14.16
N GLU A 284 36.61 36.53 -15.44
CA GLU A 284 36.66 37.83 -16.12
C GLU A 284 35.42 38.03 -17.02
N ALA A 285 35.23 39.25 -17.52
CA ALA A 285 34.13 39.62 -18.40
C ALA A 285 34.32 39.08 -19.84
N ASP A 286 34.19 37.77 -20.00
CA ASP A 286 34.36 37.04 -21.27
C ASP A 286 33.16 36.09 -21.56
N ARG A 287 33.16 35.45 -22.73
CA ARG A 287 32.15 34.49 -23.17
C ARG A 287 32.69 33.07 -23.16
N ARG A 288 32.13 32.24 -22.27
CA ARG A 288 32.35 30.79 -22.22
C ARG A 288 31.25 30.04 -22.98
N VAL A 289 31.60 28.90 -23.58
CA VAL A 289 30.66 28.01 -24.27
C VAL A 289 30.87 26.62 -23.69
N GLU A 290 29.84 26.10 -23.04
CA GLU A 290 29.79 24.71 -22.56
C GLU A 290 28.92 23.87 -23.51
N ALA A 291 29.31 22.61 -23.71
CA ALA A 291 28.61 21.70 -24.60
C ALA A 291 28.04 20.52 -23.80
N ILE A 292 26.72 20.32 -23.89
CA ILE A 292 26.04 19.15 -23.32
C ILE A 292 25.98 18.07 -24.39
N LEU A 293 26.66 16.94 -24.13
CA LEU A 293 26.59 15.75 -24.98
C LEU A 293 25.45 14.87 -24.49
N LEU A 294 24.38 14.80 -25.28
CA LEU A 294 23.27 13.88 -25.00
C LEU A 294 23.72 12.43 -25.29
N PRO A 295 23.37 11.45 -24.44
CA PRO A 295 23.58 10.03 -24.72
C PRO A 295 22.92 9.57 -26.03
N ASP A 296 23.48 8.55 -26.66
CA ASP A 296 22.86 7.91 -27.83
C ASP A 296 21.54 7.25 -27.43
N GLY A 297 20.47 7.52 -28.19
CA GLY A 297 19.16 6.89 -28.00
C GLY A 297 18.19 7.59 -27.04
N VAL A 298 18.49 8.80 -26.57
CA VAL A 298 17.52 9.61 -25.79
C VAL A 298 16.26 9.95 -26.60
N ASP A 299 15.09 9.89 -25.96
CA ASP A 299 13.84 10.38 -26.55
C ASP A 299 13.76 11.91 -26.44
N LEU A 300 14.11 12.61 -27.52
CA LEU A 300 14.13 14.08 -27.58
C LEU A 300 12.76 14.76 -27.35
N ARG A 301 11.67 14.00 -27.23
CA ARG A 301 10.36 14.52 -26.80
C ARG A 301 10.25 14.72 -25.28
N GLN A 302 11.17 14.13 -24.51
CA GLN A 302 11.14 14.04 -23.06
C GLN A 302 12.48 14.54 -22.47
N GLY A 303 12.43 15.53 -21.60
CA GLY A 303 13.61 16.09 -20.92
C GLY A 303 13.48 17.58 -20.61
N SER A 304 14.28 18.06 -19.66
CA SER A 304 14.49 19.48 -19.35
C SER A 304 15.94 19.88 -19.63
N ILE A 305 16.19 21.20 -19.71
CA ILE A 305 17.54 21.75 -19.62
C ILE A 305 17.47 22.87 -18.58
N ASP A 306 18.17 22.66 -17.47
CA ASP A 306 18.25 23.60 -16.37
C ASP A 306 19.62 24.28 -16.41
N ALA A 307 19.64 25.62 -16.40
CA ALA A 307 20.84 26.42 -16.59
C ALA A 307 20.93 27.53 -15.55
N THR A 308 21.82 27.33 -14.56
CA THR A 308 22.00 28.23 -13.42
C THR A 308 23.25 29.08 -13.58
N LEU A 309 23.16 30.38 -13.33
CA LEU A 309 24.29 31.31 -13.28
C LEU A 309 24.30 32.03 -11.93
N SER A 310 25.14 31.57 -11.01
CA SER A 310 25.28 32.15 -9.68
C SER A 310 26.41 33.20 -9.65
N PRO A 311 26.26 34.33 -8.92
CA PRO A 311 27.24 35.43 -8.91
C PRO A 311 28.52 35.12 -8.12
N SER A 312 28.57 33.98 -7.42
CA SER A 312 29.77 33.47 -6.73
C SER A 312 29.64 31.96 -6.49
N LEU A 313 30.76 31.30 -6.20
CA LEU A 313 30.76 29.89 -5.79
C LEU A 313 29.94 29.66 -4.51
N ALA A 314 29.92 30.63 -3.58
CA ALA A 314 29.10 30.55 -2.38
C ALA A 314 27.61 30.54 -2.73
N ALA A 315 27.15 31.40 -3.64
CA ALA A 315 25.76 31.38 -4.09
C ALA A 315 25.42 30.06 -4.82
N ALA A 316 26.31 29.56 -5.70
CA ALA A 316 26.09 28.28 -6.38
C ALA A 316 25.95 27.09 -5.41
N LEU A 317 26.73 27.09 -4.32
CA LEU A 317 26.59 26.09 -3.27
C LEU A 317 25.21 26.20 -2.59
N LEU A 318 24.74 27.40 -2.28
CA LEU A 318 23.41 27.61 -1.69
C LEU A 318 22.26 27.24 -2.61
N ASP A 319 22.38 27.54 -3.90
CA ASP A 319 21.40 27.14 -4.93
C ASP A 319 21.33 25.60 -5.08
N SER A 320 22.38 24.87 -4.66
CA SER A 320 22.44 23.39 -4.63
C SER A 320 22.04 22.76 -3.29
N LEU A 321 21.72 23.55 -2.26
CA LEU A 321 21.28 23.03 -0.96
C LEU A 321 19.77 22.75 -1.01
N GLU A 322 19.42 21.46 -1.12
CA GLU A 322 18.05 20.97 -1.05
C GLU A 322 17.88 20.01 0.13
N ALA A 323 16.67 19.93 0.69
CA ALA A 323 16.31 18.86 1.60
C ALA A 323 16.00 17.60 0.79
N ILE A 324 16.76 16.53 1.00
CA ILE A 324 16.38 15.24 0.44
C ILE A 324 15.17 14.75 1.25
N GLU A 325 13.96 15.07 0.80
CA GLU A 325 12.70 14.62 1.42
C GLU A 325 12.26 13.25 0.93
N GLN A 326 12.74 12.85 -0.26
CA GLN A 326 12.35 11.60 -0.90
C GLN A 326 12.67 10.39 -0.01
N ARG A 327 11.61 9.65 0.31
CA ARG A 327 11.67 8.28 0.80
C ARG A 327 11.44 7.38 -0.40
N ASP A 328 12.52 7.07 -1.13
CA ASP A 328 12.43 6.19 -2.29
C ASP A 328 11.71 4.88 -1.93
N TYR A 329 10.68 4.59 -2.72
CA TYR A 329 9.85 3.38 -2.79
C TYR A 329 10.08 2.35 -1.66
N ASP A 330 9.37 2.51 -0.53
CA ASP A 330 9.21 1.55 0.59
C ASP A 330 10.48 1.00 1.28
N LEU A 331 11.68 1.35 0.85
CA LEU A 331 12.94 0.84 1.43
C LEU A 331 13.39 1.68 2.62
N ASP A 332 12.57 1.67 3.67
CA ASP A 332 12.83 2.24 4.99
C ASP A 332 13.85 1.37 5.78
N CYS A 333 15.02 1.22 5.16
CA CYS A 333 16.16 0.44 5.60
C CYS A 333 17.28 1.35 6.10
N ALA A 334 18.11 0.83 7.00
CA ALA A 334 19.09 1.64 7.72
C ALA A 334 20.11 2.33 6.79
N HIS A 335 20.45 1.72 5.66
CA HIS A 335 21.32 2.32 4.65
C HIS A 335 20.68 3.52 3.95
N SER A 336 19.44 3.38 3.45
CA SER A 336 18.68 4.44 2.77
C SER A 336 18.53 5.68 3.67
N VAL A 337 18.17 5.46 4.95
CA VAL A 337 18.00 6.54 5.93
C VAL A 337 19.34 7.24 6.22
N ALA A 338 20.45 6.49 6.34
CA ALA A 338 21.77 7.10 6.54
C ALA A 338 22.30 7.86 5.31
N TYR A 339 22.00 7.39 4.09
CA TYR A 339 22.34 8.10 2.85
C TYR A 339 21.63 9.46 2.74
N ARG A 340 20.41 9.60 3.29
CA ARG A 340 19.71 10.88 3.42
C ARG A 340 20.23 11.72 4.61
N LEU A 341 20.51 11.08 5.75
CA LEU A 341 20.92 11.77 6.98
C LEU A 341 22.20 12.61 6.79
N ILE A 342 23.24 12.04 6.16
CA ILE A 342 24.54 12.70 5.99
C ILE A 342 24.42 14.04 5.22
N PRO A 343 23.86 14.10 3.99
CA PRO A 343 23.71 15.35 3.26
C PRO A 343 22.78 16.33 3.96
N ASN A 344 21.66 15.88 4.54
CA ASN A 344 20.75 16.77 5.28
C ASN A 344 21.43 17.42 6.51
N VAL A 345 22.24 16.67 7.27
CA VAL A 345 23.07 17.20 8.37
C VAL A 345 24.12 18.17 7.85
N ALA A 346 24.81 17.85 6.74
CA ALA A 346 25.82 18.73 6.15
C ALA A 346 25.20 20.06 5.67
N THR A 347 24.03 20.01 5.04
CA THR A 347 23.25 21.19 4.63
C THR A 347 22.85 22.04 5.84
N ALA A 348 22.35 21.43 6.91
CA ALA A 348 21.96 22.16 8.12
C ALA A 348 23.17 22.83 8.81
N VAL A 349 24.33 22.16 8.88
CA VAL A 349 25.58 22.76 9.37
C VAL A 349 25.98 23.95 8.49
N ALA A 350 26.00 23.80 7.17
CA ALA A 350 26.37 24.87 6.24
C ALA A 350 25.45 26.10 6.38
N LEU A 351 24.12 25.90 6.48
CA LEU A 351 23.17 27.00 6.68
C LEU A 351 23.41 27.74 8.00
N ARG A 352 23.73 27.02 9.09
CA ARG A 352 24.01 27.61 10.41
C ARG A 352 25.36 28.34 10.46
N GLU A 353 26.42 27.76 9.91
CA GLU A 353 27.76 28.38 9.91
C GLU A 353 27.84 29.63 9.02
N LEU A 354 27.02 29.70 7.96
CA LEU A 354 26.93 30.85 7.06
C LEU A 354 25.93 31.93 7.53
N ASP A 355 25.29 31.76 8.69
CA ASP A 355 24.25 32.64 9.26
C ASP A 355 23.07 32.89 8.29
N LEU A 356 22.65 31.83 7.59
CA LEU A 356 21.62 31.91 6.55
C LEU A 356 20.24 31.60 7.11
N ASN A 357 19.46 32.66 7.32
CA ASN A 357 18.07 32.55 7.73
C ASN A 357 17.20 32.04 6.57
N SER A 358 17.02 30.72 6.49
CA SER A 358 16.26 30.04 5.45
C SER A 358 15.09 29.23 6.03
N SER A 359 13.99 29.15 5.28
CA SER A 359 12.89 28.22 5.58
C SER A 359 13.32 26.76 5.52
N LEU A 360 14.38 26.46 4.75
CA LEU A 360 14.95 25.13 4.58
C LEU A 360 15.54 24.59 5.90
N LEU A 361 16.19 25.42 6.72
CA LEU A 361 16.72 24.96 8.02
C LEU A 361 15.61 24.48 8.96
N ALA A 362 14.46 25.17 8.94
CA ALA A 362 13.28 24.79 9.72
C ALA A 362 12.59 23.49 9.24
N GLN A 363 12.84 23.08 7.99
CA GLN A 363 12.38 21.80 7.42
C GLN A 363 13.38 20.67 7.70
N LEU A 364 14.69 20.97 7.58
CA LEU A 364 15.76 20.00 7.82
C LEU A 364 15.81 19.51 9.27
N ASP A 365 15.62 20.37 10.27
CA ASP A 365 15.78 19.97 11.68
C ASP A 365 14.82 18.84 12.10
N PRO A 366 13.50 18.88 11.79
CA PRO A 366 12.60 17.76 11.98
C PRO A 366 12.95 16.51 11.17
N LEU A 367 13.39 16.66 9.91
CA LEU A 367 13.74 15.53 9.04
C LEU A 367 14.97 14.78 9.56
N VAL A 368 16.03 15.51 9.93
CA VAL A 368 17.25 14.95 10.52
C VAL A 368 16.94 14.21 11.82
N GLN A 369 16.12 14.78 12.71
CA GLN A 369 15.75 14.07 13.95
C GLN A 369 14.91 12.81 13.65
N SER A 370 13.97 12.87 12.71
CA SER A 370 13.20 11.70 12.28
C SER A 370 14.10 10.59 11.71
N ASP A 371 15.17 10.93 11.00
CA ASP A 371 16.11 9.96 10.44
C ASP A 371 17.00 9.33 11.50
N ILE A 372 17.45 10.11 12.50
CA ILE A 372 18.18 9.60 13.68
C ILE A 372 17.32 8.60 14.46
N ASP A 373 16.08 8.99 14.78
CA ASP A 373 15.14 8.16 15.52
C ASP A 373 14.83 6.86 14.75
N ARG A 374 14.72 6.95 13.42
CA ARG A 374 14.47 5.79 12.56
C ARG A 374 15.68 4.85 12.47
N ILE A 375 16.90 5.37 12.34
CA ILE A 375 18.13 4.57 12.42
C ILE A 375 18.20 3.83 13.77
N GLY A 376 17.80 4.47 14.87
CA GLY A 376 17.69 3.84 16.19
C GLY A 376 16.71 2.66 16.20
N GLN A 377 15.52 2.81 15.62
CA GLN A 377 14.53 1.73 15.49
C GLN A 377 15.01 0.55 14.63
N LEU A 378 15.90 0.81 13.67
CA LEU A 378 16.45 -0.17 12.73
C LEU A 378 17.71 -0.88 13.25
N ALA A 379 18.23 -0.48 14.42
CA ALA A 379 19.37 -1.13 15.06
C ALA A 379 19.05 -2.59 15.42
N LYS A 380 20.04 -3.47 15.24
CA LYS A 380 19.93 -4.88 15.63
C LYS A 380 20.27 -5.06 17.12
N PRO A 381 19.79 -6.14 17.79
CA PRO A 381 20.15 -6.42 19.16
C PRO A 381 21.67 -6.51 19.38
N ASN A 382 22.18 -5.84 20.43
CA ASN A 382 23.61 -5.66 20.70
C ASN A 382 24.33 -4.85 19.61
N GLY A 383 23.65 -3.83 19.08
CA GLY A 383 24.19 -2.85 18.13
C GLY A 383 24.47 -3.35 16.72
N GLY A 384 24.70 -2.37 15.84
CA GLY A 384 24.96 -2.57 14.42
C GLY A 384 23.68 -2.66 13.58
N TRP A 385 23.88 -2.65 12.26
CA TRP A 385 22.83 -2.65 11.24
C TRP A 385 23.19 -3.60 10.09
N GLY A 386 22.21 -3.92 9.25
CA GLY A 386 22.41 -4.75 8.06
C GLY A 386 21.63 -4.19 6.87
N TRP A 387 21.81 -4.82 5.72
CA TRP A 387 21.07 -4.54 4.49
C TRP A 387 19.55 -4.70 4.68
N CYS A 388 18.76 -4.27 3.69
CA CYS A 388 17.30 -4.44 3.73
C CYS A 388 16.92 -5.90 4.02
N TYR A 389 15.93 -6.08 4.89
CA TYR A 389 15.29 -7.36 5.22
C TYR A 389 16.20 -8.47 5.77
N THR A 390 17.50 -8.25 5.98
CA THR A 390 18.36 -9.22 6.69
C THR A 390 18.29 -9.07 8.20
N LEU A 391 18.48 -10.20 8.91
CA LEU A 391 18.73 -10.25 10.35
C LEU A 391 20.22 -10.12 10.68
N GLU A 392 21.10 -10.32 9.69
CA GLU A 392 22.54 -10.21 9.84
C GLU A 392 22.98 -8.74 10.00
N ARG A 393 24.17 -8.56 10.57
CA ARG A 393 24.82 -7.26 10.73
C ARG A 393 25.99 -7.16 9.76
N ASP A 394 26.04 -6.06 9.03
CA ASP A 394 27.11 -5.76 8.08
C ASP A 394 28.10 -4.77 8.73
N PRO A 395 29.40 -5.10 8.85
CA PRO A 395 30.39 -4.22 9.47
C PRO A 395 30.61 -2.90 8.73
N PHE A 396 30.60 -2.92 7.40
CA PHE A 396 30.80 -1.72 6.58
C PHE A 396 29.63 -0.76 6.78
N LEU A 397 28.40 -1.27 6.62
CA LEU A 397 27.19 -0.48 6.78
C LEU A 397 27.06 0.05 8.22
N SER A 398 27.37 -0.78 9.22
CA SER A 398 27.35 -0.35 10.61
C SER A 398 28.35 0.77 10.90
N SER A 399 29.54 0.73 10.29
CA SER A 399 30.53 1.81 10.41
C SER A 399 30.08 3.10 9.72
N HIS A 400 29.39 3.00 8.59
CA HIS A 400 28.88 4.15 7.84
C HIS A 400 27.71 4.83 8.56
N ILE A 401 26.79 4.05 9.13
CA ILE A 401 25.67 4.56 9.92
C ILE A 401 26.16 5.20 11.22
N LEU A 402 27.13 4.59 11.91
CA LEU A 402 27.75 5.21 13.08
C LEU A 402 28.42 6.54 12.73
N LEU A 403 29.08 6.65 11.57
CA LEU A 403 29.63 7.92 11.08
C LEU A 403 28.52 8.97 10.83
N ALA A 404 27.37 8.58 10.26
CA ALA A 404 26.23 9.47 10.07
C ALA A 404 25.67 9.99 11.39
N LEU A 405 25.51 9.12 12.39
CA LEU A 405 25.07 9.51 13.73
C LEU A 405 26.09 10.41 14.45
N LEU A 406 27.39 10.10 14.37
CA LEU A 406 28.45 10.97 14.89
C LEU A 406 28.43 12.37 14.25
N LYS A 407 28.14 12.46 12.94
CA LYS A 407 28.00 13.74 12.24
C LYS A 407 26.78 14.52 12.74
N ALA A 408 25.66 13.85 12.99
CA ALA A 408 24.46 14.47 13.54
C ALA A 408 24.68 14.98 14.98
N GLU A 409 25.31 14.18 15.85
CA GLU A 409 25.68 14.59 17.21
C GLU A 409 26.62 15.80 17.20
N GLN A 410 27.65 15.81 16.35
CA GLN A 410 28.57 16.94 16.17
C GLN A 410 27.86 18.21 15.67
N ALA A 411 26.80 18.05 14.89
CA ALA A 411 25.93 19.13 14.43
C ALA A 411 24.88 19.57 15.48
N GLY A 412 24.90 19.02 16.70
CA GLY A 412 24.04 19.40 17.81
C GLY A 412 22.66 18.74 17.82
N TYR A 413 22.42 17.70 17.00
CA TYR A 413 21.18 16.92 17.06
C TYR A 413 21.21 15.91 18.21
N THR A 414 20.03 15.50 18.69
CA THR A 414 19.92 14.56 19.81
C THR A 414 20.01 13.13 19.30
N VAL A 415 21.15 12.48 19.52
CA VAL A 415 21.36 11.06 19.19
C VAL A 415 21.22 10.20 20.46
N PRO A 416 20.44 9.09 20.44
CA PRO A 416 20.34 8.20 21.59
C PRO A 416 21.69 7.53 21.93
N SER A 417 22.26 7.83 23.10
CA SER A 417 23.59 7.33 23.48
C SER A 417 23.68 5.81 23.51
N GLN A 418 22.61 5.11 23.90
CA GLN A 418 22.56 3.64 23.87
C GLN A 418 22.83 3.06 22.47
N VAL A 419 22.23 3.66 21.43
CA VAL A 419 22.40 3.21 20.03
C VAL A 419 23.86 3.39 19.59
N MET A 420 24.49 4.49 20.03
CA MET A 420 25.90 4.78 19.78
C MET A 420 26.83 3.80 20.50
N ASP A 421 26.61 3.60 21.81
CA ASP A 421 27.42 2.71 22.65
C ASP A 421 27.36 1.26 22.16
N GLU A 422 26.17 0.77 21.81
CA GLU A 422 25.98 -0.58 21.26
C GLU A 422 26.63 -0.73 19.88
N ALA A 423 26.50 0.25 18.99
CA ALA A 423 27.15 0.23 17.67
C ALA A 423 28.69 0.27 17.76
N VAL A 424 29.23 1.10 18.66
CA VAL A 424 30.67 1.15 18.98
C VAL A 424 31.13 -0.18 19.56
N GLY A 425 30.37 -0.77 20.49
CA GLY A 425 30.66 -2.08 21.08
C GLY A 425 30.72 -3.20 20.04
N TYR A 426 29.75 -3.26 19.13
CA TYR A 426 29.76 -4.21 18.00
C TYR A 426 31.00 -4.05 17.13
N LEU A 427 31.31 -2.83 16.67
CA LEU A 427 32.45 -2.58 15.78
C LEU A 427 33.81 -2.80 16.46
N ALA A 428 33.96 -2.40 17.72
CA ALA A 428 35.18 -2.64 18.51
C ALA A 428 35.40 -4.13 18.78
N GLY A 429 34.33 -4.90 18.93
CA GLY A 429 34.38 -6.37 19.03
C GLY A 429 34.97 -7.02 17.78
N LEU A 430 34.68 -6.50 16.58
CA LEU A 430 35.26 -7.00 15.32
C LEU A 430 36.74 -6.66 15.13
N LEU A 431 37.23 -5.62 15.80
CA LEU A 431 38.63 -5.18 15.74
C LEU A 431 39.52 -5.85 16.81
N SER A 432 38.91 -6.54 17.77
CA SER A 432 39.62 -7.24 18.83
C SER A 432 40.12 -8.61 18.31
N PRO A 433 41.41 -8.94 18.42
CA PRO A 433 41.90 -10.26 18.02
C PRO A 433 41.31 -11.34 18.93
N THR A 434 40.74 -12.38 18.31
CA THR A 434 40.26 -13.62 18.95
C THR A 434 41.41 -14.49 19.44
#